data_AF-A0A961I261-F1
#
_entry.id   AF-A0A961I261-F1
#
_cell.length_a   1.000
_cell.length_b   1.000
_cell.length_c   1.000
_cell.angle_alpha   90.00
_cell.angle_beta   90.00
_cell.angle_gamma   90.00
#
_symmetry.space_group_name_H-M   'P 1'
#
loop_
_entity.id
_entity.type
_entity.pdbx_description
1 polymer ?
#
loop_
_entity_poly.entity_id
_entity_poly.type
_entity_poly.pdbx_seq_one_letter_code
_entity_poly.pdbx_strand_id
1 'polypeptide(L)'
;MSTDENPAQTTVPTESDMQLSPRESAIFDAANARFLSVPDEKHEFDFLPVIDMIQLRGNWISAHAPAGTAVERERLPSEFRDYRLYLHSERNRLKQLCMLAMQTWLADLPGLLSVLDALETAQRADEPASEDLTWEGEGFGLEVLPDCYRIGPPGKSHAPIFADKDLILDFIIFVAGVLSRLPEDVQPPYDALECARKAVAIRNQVLPAEQ
;
A
#
# COMPACT_ATOMS: atom_id res chain seq x y z
N MET A 1 -12.94 -43.32 -48.95
CA MET A 1 -11.49 -43.15 -49.15
C MET A 1 -11.31 -41.75 -49.72
N SER A 2 -10.74 -40.75 -49.06
CA SER A 2 -9.95 -40.72 -47.83
C SER A 2 -10.20 -39.41 -47.11
N THR A 3 -10.20 -39.50 -45.79
CA THR A 3 -9.88 -38.42 -44.84
C THR A 3 -8.44 -37.97 -45.06
N ASP A 4 -8.18 -36.67 -45.03
CA ASP A 4 -6.90 -36.14 -44.55
C ASP A 4 -7.17 -34.80 -43.86
N GLU A 5 -7.38 -34.91 -42.56
CA GLU A 5 -7.17 -33.83 -41.60
C GLU A 5 -5.67 -33.56 -41.56
N ASN A 6 -5.26 -32.32 -41.84
CA ASN A 6 -3.90 -31.87 -41.58
C ASN A 6 -3.94 -31.01 -40.31
N PRO A 7 -3.52 -31.50 -39.14
CA PRO A 7 -3.48 -30.68 -37.94
C PRO A 7 -2.26 -29.75 -38.02
N ALA A 8 -2.52 -28.45 -38.02
CA ALA A 8 -1.50 -27.45 -37.76
C ALA A 8 -0.89 -27.75 -36.38
N GLN A 9 0.35 -28.24 -36.37
CA GLN A 9 1.14 -28.35 -35.16
C GLN A 9 1.48 -26.95 -34.66
N THR A 10 0.72 -26.47 -33.69
CA THR A 10 1.11 -25.31 -32.87
C THR A 10 2.26 -25.76 -31.97
N THR A 11 3.49 -25.50 -32.38
CA THR A 11 4.67 -25.69 -31.54
C THR A 11 4.59 -24.71 -30.36
N VAL A 12 4.37 -25.24 -29.16
CA VAL A 12 4.51 -24.49 -27.90
C VAL A 12 6.00 -24.14 -27.75
N PRO A 13 6.38 -22.87 -27.52
CA PRO A 13 7.76 -22.53 -27.23
C PRO A 13 8.17 -23.23 -25.92
N THR A 14 9.32 -23.90 -25.93
CA THR A 14 9.85 -24.55 -24.72
C THR A 14 10.53 -23.49 -23.85
N GLU A 15 10.57 -23.71 -22.52
CA GLU A 15 11.15 -22.80 -21.50
C GLU A 15 12.61 -22.37 -21.77
N SER A 16 13.28 -22.99 -22.75
CA SER A 16 14.60 -22.62 -23.26
C SER A 16 14.64 -21.32 -24.08
N ASP A 17 13.50 -20.80 -24.55
CA ASP A 17 13.45 -19.66 -25.49
C ASP A 17 13.32 -18.28 -24.81
N MET A 18 13.41 -18.19 -23.49
CA MET A 18 13.38 -16.93 -22.74
C MET A 18 14.75 -16.55 -22.14
N GLN A 19 15.85 -16.90 -22.81
CA GLN A 19 17.16 -16.33 -22.45
C GLN A 19 17.31 -14.97 -23.12
N LEU A 20 17.18 -13.90 -22.34
CA LEU A 20 17.53 -12.55 -22.76
C LEU A 20 18.95 -12.57 -23.35
N SER A 21 19.13 -12.00 -24.53
CA SER A 21 20.48 -11.85 -25.08
C SER A 21 21.35 -11.04 -24.12
N PRO A 22 22.68 -11.17 -24.14
CA PRO A 22 23.56 -10.41 -23.24
C PRO A 22 23.33 -8.89 -23.30
N ARG A 23 22.89 -8.38 -24.45
CA ARG A 23 22.51 -6.97 -24.63
C ARG A 23 21.15 -6.65 -24.01
N GLU A 24 20.16 -7.54 -24.13
CA GLU A 24 18.85 -7.36 -23.50
C GLU A 24 18.92 -7.53 -21.99
N SER A 25 19.73 -8.48 -21.50
CA SER A 25 20.07 -8.58 -20.08
C SER A 25 20.75 -7.30 -19.61
N ALA A 26 21.76 -6.79 -20.33
CA ALA A 26 22.39 -5.53 -19.96
C ALA A 26 21.46 -4.31 -20.02
N ILE A 27 20.49 -4.28 -20.94
CA ILE A 27 19.46 -3.23 -21.00
C ILE A 27 18.45 -3.39 -19.85
N PHE A 28 18.07 -4.63 -19.52
CA PHE A 28 17.19 -4.96 -18.40
C PHE A 28 17.87 -4.66 -17.05
N ASP A 29 19.14 -5.01 -16.91
CA ASP A 29 19.99 -4.73 -15.76
C ASP A 29 20.28 -3.23 -15.65
N ALA A 30 20.50 -2.53 -16.76
CA ALA A 30 20.66 -1.07 -16.76
C ALA A 30 19.34 -0.33 -16.50
N ALA A 31 18.20 -0.87 -16.96
CA ALA A 31 16.88 -0.36 -16.61
C ALA A 31 16.62 -0.61 -15.12
N ASN A 32 16.81 -1.83 -14.62
CA ASN A 32 16.71 -2.16 -13.21
C ASN A 32 17.68 -1.34 -12.36
N ALA A 33 18.93 -1.11 -12.78
CA ALA A 33 19.88 -0.28 -12.05
C ALA A 33 19.49 1.21 -12.05
N ARG A 34 18.85 1.71 -13.11
CA ARG A 34 18.27 3.07 -13.17
C ARG A 34 16.95 3.20 -12.40
N PHE A 35 16.24 2.11 -12.15
CA PHE A 35 15.00 2.07 -11.37
C PHE A 35 15.24 1.71 -9.88
N LEU A 36 16.35 1.02 -9.58
CA LEU A 36 16.87 0.76 -8.22
C LEU A 36 17.75 1.91 -7.72
N SER A 37 18.26 2.76 -8.62
CA SER A 37 18.73 4.09 -8.23
C SER A 37 17.51 4.94 -7.90
N VAL A 38 17.11 4.88 -6.63
CA VAL A 38 16.34 5.93 -5.95
C VAL A 38 16.89 7.27 -6.46
N PRO A 39 16.08 8.15 -7.08
CA PRO A 39 16.51 9.48 -7.43
C PRO A 39 17.10 10.11 -6.17
N ASP A 40 18.26 10.77 -6.32
CA ASP A 40 19.02 11.47 -5.27
C ASP A 40 18.27 12.68 -4.67
N GLU A 41 16.93 12.65 -4.67
CA GLU A 41 16.08 13.58 -3.93
C GLU A 41 16.06 13.13 -2.47
N LYS A 42 16.86 13.83 -1.65
CA LYS A 42 16.78 13.72 -0.19
C LYS A 42 15.34 13.93 0.24
N HIS A 43 14.70 12.86 0.72
CA HIS A 43 13.37 12.93 1.31
C HIS A 43 13.50 13.14 2.82
N GLU A 44 12.37 13.46 3.46
CA GLU A 44 12.30 13.90 4.86
C GLU A 44 12.78 12.84 5.87
N PHE A 45 13.00 11.60 5.42
CA PHE A 45 13.35 10.42 6.23
C PHE A 45 14.61 9.71 5.72
N ASP A 46 15.38 10.32 4.81
CA ASP A 46 16.55 9.70 4.14
C ASP A 46 17.64 9.24 5.10
N PHE A 47 17.69 9.84 6.30
CA PHE A 47 18.61 9.52 7.37
C PHE A 47 18.11 8.43 8.32
N LEU A 48 16.85 7.99 8.20
CA LEU A 48 16.28 6.93 9.02
C LEU A 48 16.43 5.57 8.32
N PRO A 49 16.79 4.50 9.04
CA PRO A 49 16.96 3.19 8.44
C PRO A 49 15.61 2.65 7.94
N VAL A 50 15.63 2.11 6.71
CA VAL A 50 14.50 1.37 6.15
C VAL A 50 14.36 0.03 6.87
N ILE A 51 13.18 -0.25 7.40
CA ILE A 51 12.85 -1.49 8.11
C ILE A 51 12.08 -2.48 7.24
N ASP A 52 11.35 -1.98 6.24
CA ASP A 52 10.65 -2.82 5.27
C ASP A 52 10.28 -2.03 4.01
N MET A 53 9.94 -2.75 2.95
CA MET A 53 9.52 -2.17 1.68
C MET A 53 8.44 -3.04 1.01
N ILE A 54 7.53 -2.40 0.30
CA ILE A 54 6.56 -3.07 -0.57
C ILE A 54 6.54 -2.40 -1.94
N GLN A 55 6.33 -3.20 -2.99
CA GLN A 55 6.05 -2.67 -4.32
C GLN A 55 4.54 -2.76 -4.59
N LEU A 56 3.89 -1.61 -4.77
CA LEU A 56 2.48 -1.51 -5.12
C LEU A 56 2.34 -0.97 -6.55
N ARG A 57 1.81 -1.81 -7.45
CA ARG A 57 1.63 -1.47 -8.89
C ARG A 57 2.90 -0.85 -9.52
N GLY A 58 4.05 -1.44 -9.23
CA GLY A 58 5.35 -1.00 -9.76
C GLY A 58 6.00 0.19 -9.01
N ASN A 59 5.38 0.70 -7.95
CA ASN A 59 5.92 1.81 -7.16
C ASN A 59 6.34 1.32 -5.76
N TRP A 60 7.54 1.69 -5.34
CA TRP A 60 8.05 1.33 -4.03
C TRP A 60 7.52 2.24 -2.93
N ILE A 61 7.16 1.62 -1.82
CA ILE A 61 6.89 2.28 -0.55
C ILE A 61 7.90 1.73 0.46
N SER A 62 8.61 2.63 1.14
CA SER A 62 9.52 2.29 2.22
C SER A 62 8.92 2.66 3.57
N ALA A 63 9.10 1.76 4.54
CA ALA A 63 8.86 1.99 5.94
C ALA A 63 10.20 2.24 6.64
N HIS A 64 10.31 3.31 7.42
CA HIS A 64 11.51 3.64 8.18
C HIS A 64 11.27 3.53 9.68
N ALA A 65 12.32 3.15 10.41
CA ALA A 65 12.28 3.02 11.86
C ALA A 65 11.93 4.36 12.54
N PRO A 66 11.28 4.33 13.71
CA PRO A 66 11.11 5.51 14.54
C PRO A 66 12.46 6.15 14.90
N ALA A 67 12.48 7.48 15.05
CA ALA A 67 13.67 8.22 15.46
C ALA A 67 14.06 7.85 16.92
N GLY A 68 15.11 7.03 17.06
CA GLY A 68 15.55 6.48 18.34
C GLY A 68 16.40 7.44 19.17
N THR A 69 17.07 8.39 18.51
CA THR A 69 17.94 9.39 19.16
C THR A 69 17.32 10.78 19.15
N ALA A 70 17.71 11.62 20.12
CA ALA A 70 17.32 13.04 20.14
C ALA A 70 17.75 13.77 18.87
N VAL A 71 18.94 13.44 18.34
CA VAL A 71 19.47 14.02 17.10
C VAL A 71 18.58 13.68 15.90
N GLU A 72 18.15 12.42 15.76
CA GLU A 72 17.23 12.03 14.69
C GLU A 72 15.88 12.74 14.82
N ARG A 73 15.34 12.86 16.03
CA ARG A 73 14.08 13.58 16.27
C ARG A 73 14.16 15.06 15.95
N GLU A 74 15.30 15.71 16.22
CA GLU A 74 15.52 17.12 15.90
C GLU A 74 15.61 17.37 14.39
N ARG A 75 16.12 16.41 13.61
CA ARG A 75 16.20 16.48 12.14
C ARG A 75 14.86 16.32 11.45
N LEU A 76 13.89 15.65 12.10
CA LEU A 76 12.53 15.56 11.59
C LEU A 76 11.82 16.92 11.68
N PRO A 77 11.07 17.31 10.63
CA PRO A 77 10.11 18.41 10.74
C PRO A 77 9.14 18.15 11.90
N SER A 78 8.71 19.23 12.56
CA SER A 78 7.94 19.17 13.82
C SER A 78 6.70 18.28 13.75
N GLU A 79 6.04 18.25 12.59
CA GLU A 79 4.84 17.48 12.31
C GLU A 79 5.06 15.97 12.26
N PHE A 80 6.31 15.52 12.11
CA PHE A 80 6.65 14.10 11.99
C PHE A 80 7.19 13.50 13.29
N ARG A 81 7.64 14.32 14.24
CA ARG A 81 8.44 13.86 15.40
C ARG A 81 7.78 12.81 16.28
N ASP A 82 6.46 12.78 16.29
CA ASP A 82 5.67 11.91 17.16
C ASP A 82 5.17 10.64 16.47
N TYR A 83 5.54 10.41 15.20
CA TYR A 83 5.15 9.20 14.49
C TYR A 83 6.02 8.00 14.88
N ARG A 84 5.34 6.87 15.07
CA ARG A 84 5.94 5.56 15.39
C ARG A 84 6.50 4.84 14.16
N LEU A 85 6.05 5.25 12.99
CA LEU A 85 6.42 4.67 11.69
C LEU A 85 6.43 5.79 10.66
N TYR A 86 7.50 5.85 9.85
CA TYR A 86 7.60 6.80 8.76
C TYR A 86 7.45 6.07 7.43
N LEU A 87 6.59 6.59 6.56
CA LEU A 87 6.27 6.00 5.27
C LEU A 87 6.70 6.95 4.15
N HIS A 88 7.39 6.43 3.15
CA HIS A 88 7.85 7.21 2.01
C HIS A 88 7.56 6.51 0.68
N SER A 89 7.29 7.32 -0.33
CA SER A 89 7.25 6.93 -1.74
C SER A 89 7.66 8.12 -2.60
N GLU A 90 8.41 7.86 -3.65
CA GLU A 90 8.83 8.86 -4.65
C GLU A 90 7.67 9.34 -5.53
N ARG A 91 6.60 8.56 -5.65
CA ARG A 91 5.42 8.97 -6.44
C ARG A 91 4.52 9.89 -5.63
N ASN A 92 4.27 11.09 -6.15
CA ASN A 92 3.41 12.12 -5.52
C ASN A 92 2.06 11.59 -4.99
N ARG A 93 1.36 10.73 -5.75
CA ARG A 93 0.06 10.18 -5.31
C ARG A 93 0.19 9.23 -4.12
N LEU A 94 1.19 8.36 -4.12
CA LEU A 94 1.44 7.45 -3.01
C LEU A 94 2.11 8.16 -1.82
N LYS A 95 2.86 9.24 -2.07
CA LYS A 95 3.34 10.15 -1.01
C LYS A 95 2.18 10.72 -0.22
N GLN A 96 1.10 11.15 -0.88
CA GLN A 96 -0.12 11.61 -0.20
C GLN A 96 -0.80 10.52 0.62
N LEU A 97 -0.86 9.28 0.11
CA LEU A 97 -1.35 8.12 0.87
C LEU A 97 -0.51 7.85 2.12
N CYS A 98 0.83 7.87 2.00
CA CYS A 98 1.75 7.73 3.12
C CYS A 98 1.53 8.82 4.17
N MET A 99 1.36 10.08 3.73
CA MET A 99 1.08 11.21 4.62
C MET A 99 -0.25 11.06 5.36
N LEU A 100 -1.32 10.67 4.66
CA LEU A 100 -2.60 10.41 5.29
C LEU A 100 -2.49 9.30 6.33
N ALA A 101 -1.86 8.18 5.96
CA ALA A 101 -1.69 7.06 6.87
C ALA A 101 -0.95 7.48 8.15
N MET A 102 0.16 8.21 8.02
CA MET A 102 0.90 8.73 9.17
C MET A 102 0.08 9.69 10.04
N GLN A 103 -0.74 10.56 9.42
CA GLN A 103 -1.51 11.58 10.11
C GLN A 103 -2.76 11.06 10.81
N THR A 104 -3.43 10.06 10.25
CA THR A 104 -4.74 9.60 10.72
C THR A 104 -4.75 8.11 11.05
N TRP A 105 -4.37 7.26 10.10
CA TRP A 105 -4.55 5.80 10.21
C TRP A 105 -3.66 5.16 11.28
N LEU A 106 -2.41 5.60 11.40
CA LEU A 106 -1.49 5.02 12.40
C LEU A 106 -1.95 5.27 13.84
N ALA A 107 -2.71 6.34 14.09
CA ALA A 107 -3.20 6.66 15.43
C ALA A 107 -4.33 5.70 15.86
N ASP A 108 -5.21 5.33 14.92
CA ASP A 108 -6.35 4.46 15.17
C ASP A 108 -6.62 3.49 14.00
N LEU A 109 -5.69 2.57 13.81
CA LEU A 109 -5.78 1.53 12.80
C LEU A 109 -6.95 0.55 13.06
N PRO A 110 -7.24 0.13 14.31
CA PRO A 110 -8.42 -0.69 14.60
C PRO A 110 -9.74 0.00 14.25
N GLY A 111 -9.86 1.30 14.52
CA GLY A 111 -11.02 2.12 14.15
C GLY A 111 -11.18 2.18 12.63
N LEU A 112 -10.11 2.52 11.89
CA LEU A 112 -10.10 2.53 10.43
C LEU A 112 -10.62 1.20 9.85
N LEU A 113 -10.07 0.08 10.33
CA LEU A 113 -10.45 -1.25 9.82
C LEU A 113 -11.89 -1.63 10.16
N SER A 114 -12.42 -1.13 11.28
CA SER A 114 -13.82 -1.38 11.65
C SER A 114 -14.78 -0.57 10.78
N VAL A 115 -14.46 0.69 10.52
CA VAL A 115 -15.21 1.56 9.62
C VAL A 115 -15.17 1.02 8.19
N LEU A 116 -13.98 0.64 7.69
CA LEU A 116 -13.81 0.08 6.35
C LEU A 116 -14.61 -1.21 6.15
N ASP A 117 -14.58 -2.13 7.12
CA ASP A 117 -15.33 -3.40 7.06
C ASP A 117 -16.85 -3.16 7.03
N ALA A 118 -17.33 -2.22 7.85
CA ALA A 118 -18.74 -1.84 7.88
C ALA A 118 -19.20 -1.17 6.57
N LEU A 119 -18.39 -0.25 6.02
CA LEU A 119 -18.67 0.42 4.75
C LEU A 119 -18.69 -0.58 3.57
N GLU A 120 -17.72 -1.49 3.49
CA GLU A 120 -17.71 -2.55 2.48
C GLU A 120 -18.88 -3.51 2.61
N THR A 121 -19.29 -3.81 3.84
CA THR A 121 -20.46 -4.67 4.08
C THR A 121 -21.75 -4.01 3.62
N ALA A 122 -21.96 -2.73 3.94
CA ALA A 122 -23.11 -1.96 3.44
C ALA A 122 -23.11 -1.88 1.90
N GLN A 123 -21.96 -1.58 1.31
CA GLN A 123 -21.81 -1.49 -0.16
C GLN A 123 -22.14 -2.81 -0.86
N ARG A 124 -21.76 -3.96 -0.30
CA ARG A 124 -22.08 -5.29 -0.86
C ARG A 124 -23.55 -5.67 -0.69
N ALA A 125 -24.18 -5.20 0.38
CA ALA A 125 -25.61 -5.41 0.61
C ALA A 125 -26.49 -4.52 -0.29
N ASP A 126 -25.89 -3.60 -1.06
CA ASP A 126 -26.59 -2.53 -1.80
C ASP A 126 -27.45 -1.67 -0.86
N GLU A 127 -26.97 -1.50 0.38
CA GLU A 127 -27.63 -0.71 1.42
C GLU A 127 -26.88 0.62 1.60
N PRO A 128 -27.60 1.75 1.76
CA PRO A 128 -26.96 3.01 2.07
C PRO A 128 -26.30 2.91 3.45
N ALA A 129 -25.01 3.27 3.53
CA ALA A 129 -24.32 3.44 4.80
C ALA A 129 -25.06 4.48 5.66
N SER A 130 -25.05 4.29 6.98
CA SER A 130 -25.59 5.32 7.88
C SER A 130 -24.79 6.62 7.76
N GLU A 131 -25.43 7.75 8.07
CA GLU A 131 -24.76 9.05 8.08
C GLU A 131 -23.56 9.03 9.04
N ASP A 132 -23.75 8.50 10.25
CA ASP A 132 -22.67 8.36 11.24
C ASP A 132 -21.46 7.58 10.69
N LEU A 133 -21.71 6.43 10.03
CA LEU A 133 -20.63 5.60 9.46
C LEU A 133 -19.92 6.31 8.31
N THR A 134 -20.66 7.09 7.51
CA THR A 134 -20.10 7.89 6.43
C THR A 134 -19.18 8.98 6.98
N TRP A 135 -19.61 9.67 8.05
CA TRP A 135 -18.81 10.68 8.73
C TRP A 135 -17.55 10.08 9.38
N GLU A 136 -17.65 8.88 9.96
CA GLU A 136 -16.49 8.16 10.48
C GLU A 136 -15.48 7.83 9.35
N GLY A 137 -15.96 7.38 8.19
CA GLY A 137 -15.14 7.16 7.00
C GLY A 137 -14.43 8.42 6.53
N GLU A 138 -15.15 9.54 6.45
CA GLU A 138 -14.57 10.86 6.13
C GLU A 138 -13.52 11.30 7.15
N GLY A 139 -13.70 10.98 8.44
CA GLY A 139 -12.71 11.22 9.49
C GLY A 139 -11.37 10.53 9.22
N PHE A 140 -11.40 9.34 8.63
CA PHE A 140 -10.20 8.64 8.15
C PHE A 140 -9.74 9.08 6.75
N GLY A 141 -10.48 9.97 6.10
CA GLY A 141 -10.22 10.40 4.72
C GLY A 141 -10.48 9.29 3.70
N LEU A 142 -11.46 8.42 3.98
CA LEU A 142 -11.79 7.23 3.20
C LEU A 142 -13.28 7.23 2.83
N GLU A 143 -13.57 6.99 1.56
CA GLU A 143 -14.91 6.66 1.06
C GLU A 143 -14.84 5.37 0.23
N VAL A 144 -15.81 4.49 0.43
CA VAL A 144 -15.94 3.22 -0.30
C VAL A 144 -16.85 3.44 -1.50
N LEU A 145 -16.32 3.17 -2.69
CA LEU A 145 -17.06 3.15 -3.95
C LEU A 145 -17.13 1.70 -4.48
N PRO A 146 -17.98 1.39 -5.47
CA PRO A 146 -18.13 0.03 -5.99
C PRO A 146 -16.79 -0.61 -6.41
N ASP A 147 -15.99 0.11 -7.20
CA ASP A 147 -14.77 -0.43 -7.83
C ASP A 147 -13.47 0.05 -7.19
N CYS A 148 -13.52 1.05 -6.30
CA CYS A 148 -12.32 1.70 -5.77
C CYS A 148 -12.58 2.35 -4.40
N TYR A 149 -11.51 2.86 -3.80
CA TYR A 149 -11.60 3.79 -2.67
C TYR A 149 -11.29 5.21 -3.14
N ARG A 150 -12.06 6.17 -2.64
CA ARG A 150 -11.70 7.58 -2.71
C ARG A 150 -11.00 7.96 -1.41
N ILE A 151 -9.76 8.41 -1.52
CA ILE A 151 -8.89 8.74 -0.40
C ILE A 151 -8.48 10.19 -0.46
N GLY A 152 -8.64 10.93 0.63
CA GLY A 152 -8.18 12.31 0.70
C GLY A 152 -8.40 12.92 2.07
N PRO A 153 -7.60 13.93 2.45
CA PRO A 153 -7.78 14.59 3.72
C PRO A 153 -9.16 15.25 3.80
N PRO A 154 -9.92 15.04 4.90
CA PRO A 154 -11.24 15.64 5.06
C PRO A 154 -11.17 17.17 4.94
N GLY A 155 -12.03 17.74 4.11
CA GLY A 155 -12.18 19.20 3.96
C GLY A 155 -11.01 19.97 3.32
N LYS A 156 -10.01 19.32 2.71
CA LYS A 156 -8.89 20.01 2.05
C LYS A 156 -9.04 20.09 0.52
N SER A 157 -8.53 21.18 -0.06
CA SER A 157 -8.51 21.52 -1.50
C SER A 157 -7.60 20.63 -2.37
N HIS A 158 -7.04 19.54 -1.82
CA HIS A 158 -6.21 18.62 -2.60
C HIS A 158 -7.10 17.64 -3.35
N ALA A 159 -6.74 17.35 -4.61
CA ALA A 159 -7.46 16.36 -5.40
C ALA A 159 -7.40 14.99 -4.70
N PRO A 160 -8.54 14.31 -4.49
CA PRO A 160 -8.56 12.99 -3.88
C PRO A 160 -7.86 11.96 -4.76
N ILE A 161 -7.29 10.94 -4.13
CA ILE A 161 -6.75 9.75 -4.78
C ILE A 161 -7.91 8.78 -4.97
N PHE A 162 -8.13 8.35 -6.22
CA PHE A 162 -8.95 7.17 -6.50
C PHE A 162 -7.98 6.01 -6.68
N ALA A 163 -8.11 4.98 -5.85
CA ALA A 163 -7.23 3.83 -5.86
C ALA A 163 -8.04 2.53 -5.83
N ASP A 164 -7.59 1.57 -6.62
CA ASP A 164 -8.14 0.22 -6.61
C ASP A 164 -8.16 -0.35 -5.18
N LYS A 165 -9.17 -1.18 -4.89
CA LYS A 165 -9.35 -1.73 -3.55
C LYS A 165 -8.16 -2.61 -3.12
N ASP A 166 -7.58 -3.35 -4.06
CA ASP A 166 -6.39 -4.18 -3.83
C ASP A 166 -5.18 -3.36 -3.35
N LEU A 167 -4.89 -2.24 -4.00
CA LEU A 167 -3.75 -1.38 -3.68
C LEU A 167 -3.84 -0.86 -2.24
N ILE A 168 -5.02 -0.40 -1.82
CA ILE A 168 -5.21 0.17 -0.49
C ILE A 168 -5.20 -0.90 0.59
N LEU A 169 -5.84 -2.04 0.34
CA LEU A 169 -5.84 -3.15 1.29
C LEU A 169 -4.44 -3.74 1.44
N ASP A 170 -3.68 -3.91 0.35
CA ASP A 170 -2.29 -4.36 0.39
C ASP A 170 -1.39 -3.35 1.13
N PHE A 171 -1.62 -2.06 0.93
CA PHE A 171 -0.93 -1.00 1.68
C PHE A 171 -1.25 -1.06 3.18
N ILE A 172 -2.51 -1.22 3.58
CA ILE A 172 -2.91 -1.33 4.99
C ILE A 172 -2.32 -2.60 5.62
N ILE A 173 -2.36 -3.74 4.90
CA ILE A 173 -1.74 -4.99 5.34
C ILE A 173 -0.23 -4.80 5.56
N PHE A 174 0.45 -4.13 4.63
CA PHE A 174 1.86 -3.79 4.78
C PHE A 174 2.11 -2.95 6.03
N VAL A 175 1.38 -1.86 6.21
CA VAL A 175 1.53 -0.96 7.37
C VAL A 175 1.30 -1.70 8.68
N ALA A 176 0.20 -2.45 8.79
CA ALA A 176 -0.13 -3.25 9.97
C ALA A 176 0.96 -4.31 10.26
N GLY A 177 1.44 -4.97 9.21
CA GLY A 177 2.52 -5.95 9.28
C GLY A 177 3.81 -5.33 9.82
N VAL A 178 4.21 -4.16 9.31
CA VAL A 178 5.41 -3.45 9.79
C VAL A 178 5.25 -3.05 11.25
N LEU A 179 4.11 -2.45 11.62
CA LEU A 179 3.83 -2.06 13.01
C LEU A 179 3.93 -3.25 13.98
N SER A 180 3.46 -4.44 13.57
CA SER A 180 3.51 -5.66 14.40
C SER A 180 4.93 -6.18 14.69
N ARG A 181 5.92 -5.74 13.91
CA ARG A 181 7.34 -6.13 14.05
C ARG A 181 8.19 -5.05 14.72
N LEU A 182 7.59 -3.91 15.05
CA LEU A 182 8.31 -2.84 15.74
C LEU A 182 8.75 -3.29 17.15
N PRO A 183 9.89 -2.77 17.65
CA PRO A 183 10.33 -2.98 19.03
C PRO A 183 9.26 -2.58 20.06
N GLU A 184 9.19 -3.28 21.20
CA GLU A 184 8.13 -3.11 22.21
C GLU A 184 7.99 -1.67 22.73
N ASP A 185 9.08 -0.92 22.83
CA ASP A 185 9.11 0.47 23.31
C ASP A 185 8.47 1.47 22.35
N VAL A 186 8.30 1.08 21.08
CA VAL A 186 7.71 1.91 20.02
C VAL A 186 6.43 1.33 19.43
N GLN A 187 5.96 0.16 19.90
CA GLN A 187 4.72 -0.45 19.45
C GLN A 187 3.49 0.45 19.68
N PRO A 188 2.50 0.41 18.77
CA PRO A 188 1.25 1.15 18.94
C PRO A 188 0.47 0.65 20.16
N PRO A 189 -0.48 1.44 20.70
CA PRO A 189 -1.31 1.06 21.85
C PRO A 189 -2.40 0.02 21.52
N TYR A 190 -2.28 -0.68 20.38
CA TYR A 190 -3.24 -1.64 19.86
C TYR A 190 -2.52 -2.85 19.24
N ASP A 191 -3.23 -3.96 19.06
CA ASP A 191 -2.68 -5.18 18.45
C ASP A 191 -2.57 -5.01 16.92
N ALA A 192 -1.37 -4.66 16.46
CA ALA A 192 -1.09 -4.48 15.03
C ALA A 192 -1.14 -5.79 14.24
N LEU A 193 -0.89 -6.94 14.87
CA LEU A 193 -1.00 -8.24 14.21
C LEU A 193 -2.47 -8.61 13.98
N GLU A 194 -3.35 -8.31 14.94
CA GLU A 194 -4.80 -8.43 14.76
C GLU A 194 -5.29 -7.50 13.65
N CYS A 195 -4.80 -6.26 13.60
CA CYS A 195 -5.11 -5.33 12.52
C CYS A 195 -4.71 -5.90 11.14
N ALA A 196 -3.52 -6.49 11.03
CA ALA A 196 -3.07 -7.12 9.78
C ALA A 196 -3.99 -8.28 9.35
N ARG A 197 -4.39 -9.12 10.31
CA ARG A 197 -5.34 -10.23 10.05
C ARG A 197 -6.70 -9.72 9.60
N LYS A 198 -7.21 -8.66 10.25
CA LYS A 198 -8.49 -8.04 9.88
C LYS A 198 -8.43 -7.43 8.48
N ALA A 199 -7.34 -6.73 8.14
CA ALA A 199 -7.14 -6.18 6.80
C ALA A 199 -7.12 -7.28 5.71
N VAL A 200 -6.45 -8.41 5.96
CA VAL A 200 -6.49 -9.59 5.07
C VAL A 200 -7.90 -10.15 4.94
N ALA A 201 -8.66 -10.22 6.04
CA ALA A 201 -10.04 -10.70 6.02
C ALA A 201 -10.92 -9.80 5.15
N ILE A 202 -10.85 -8.47 5.31
CA ILE A 202 -11.56 -7.49 4.47
C ILE A 202 -11.18 -7.70 3.00
N ARG A 203 -9.88 -7.78 2.69
CA ARG A 203 -9.38 -8.05 1.33
C ARG A 203 -10.00 -9.28 0.69
N ASN A 204 -10.04 -10.40 1.40
CA ASN A 204 -10.57 -11.66 0.87
C ASN A 204 -12.10 -11.63 0.69
N GLN A 205 -12.81 -10.73 1.37
CA GLN A 205 -14.25 -10.54 1.16
C GLN A 205 -14.54 -9.56 0.03
N VAL A 206 -13.65 -8.57 -0.17
CA VAL A 206 -13.82 -7.49 -1.15
C VAL A 206 -13.36 -7.90 -2.53
N LEU A 207 -12.24 -8.63 -2.62
CA LEU A 207 -11.68 -9.10 -3.87
C LEU A 207 -12.05 -10.57 -4.06
N PRO A 208 -12.76 -10.94 -5.15
CA PRO A 208 -13.00 -12.34 -5.45
C PRO A 208 -11.66 -13.07 -5.61
N ALA A 209 -11.59 -14.31 -5.14
CA ALA A 209 -10.45 -15.17 -5.44
C ALA A 209 -10.29 -15.21 -6.97
N GLU A 210 -9.08 -14.93 -7.47
CA GLU A 210 -8.76 -15.07 -8.89
C GLU A 210 -9.20 -16.48 -9.33
N GLN A 211 -10.23 -16.54 -10.17
CA GLN A 211 -10.74 -17.79 -10.77
C GLN A 211 -9.98 -18.10 -12.05
#